data_AF-A0A3M5RJQ1-F1
#
_entry.id   AF-A0A3M5RJQ1-F1
#
_cell.length_a   1.000
_cell.length_b   1.000
_cell.length_c   1.000
_cell.angle_alpha   90.00
_cell.angle_beta   90.00
_cell.angle_gamma   90.00
#
_symmetry.space_group_name_H-M   'P 1'
#
loop_
_entity.id
_entity.type
_entity.pdbx_description
1 polymer ?
#
loop_
_entity_poly.entity_id
_entity_poly.type
_entity_poly.pdbx_seq_one_letter_code
_entity_poly.pdbx_strand_id
1 'polypeptide(L)' 'MSGQEYNIIRRTPVVELCNIPARQLIEFLKLCRPLVSEAILIARLSR' A
#
# COMPACT_ATOMS: atom_id res chain seq x y z
N MET A 1 4.64 7.72 7.71
CA MET A 1 4.39 8.26 6.34
C MET A 1 3.24 9.24 6.43
N SER A 2 3.38 10.44 5.86
CA SER A 2 2.30 11.41 5.75
C SER A 2 1.24 10.96 4.73
N GLY A 3 0.02 11.50 4.82
CA GLY A 3 -1.04 11.17 3.87
C GLY A 3 -0.73 11.58 2.42
N GLN A 4 0.08 12.62 2.22
CA GLN A 4 0.54 13.05 0.90
C GLN A 4 1.52 12.04 0.30
N GLU A 5 2.53 11.59 1.06
CA GLU A 5 3.48 10.57 0.61
C GLU A 5 2.79 9.26 0.23
N TYR A 6 1.80 8.83 1.03
CA TYR A 6 1.00 7.64 0.72
C TYR A 6 0.27 7.78 -0.62
N ASN A 7 -0.38 8.93 -0.86
CA ASN A 7 -1.12 9.18 -2.09
C ASN A 7 -0.23 9.29 -3.32
N ILE A 8 0.99 9.82 -3.17
CA ILE A 8 1.98 9.86 -4.24
C ILE A 8 2.33 8.42 -4.64
N ILE A 9 2.82 7.60 -3.70
CA ILE A 9 3.26 6.23 -3.96
C ILE A 9 2.11 5.37 -4.52
N ARG A 10 0.89 5.50 -3.97
CA ARG A 10 -0.30 4.78 -4.43
C ARG A 10 -0.65 5.07 -5.90
N ARG A 11 -0.36 6.28 -6.39
CA ARG A 11 -0.67 6.71 -7.76
C ARG A 11 0.52 6.58 -8.70
N THR A 12 1.73 6.37 -8.19
CA THR A 12 2.91 6.14 -9.01
C THR A 12 2.75 4.84 -9.81
N PRO A 13 2.92 4.87 -11.14
CA PRO A 13 2.93 3.66 -11.96
C PRO A 13 3.98 2.66 -11.46
N VAL A 14 3.69 1.35 -11.55
CA VAL A 14 4.59 0.29 -11.04
C VAL A 14 6.01 0.41 -11.61
N VAL A 15 6.13 0.76 -12.90
CA VAL A 15 7.41 0.94 -13.59
C VAL A 15 8.26 2.09 -13.05
N GLU A 16 7.64 3.06 -12.36
CA GLU A 16 8.31 4.22 -11.77
C GLU A 16 8.58 4.07 -10.27
N LEU A 17 8.08 3.00 -9.63
CA LEU A 17 8.28 2.77 -8.19
C LEU A 17 9.77 2.60 -7.83
N CYS A 18 10.62 2.19 -8.78
CA CYS A 18 12.06 2.09 -8.57
C CYS A 18 12.73 3.44 -8.25
N ASN A 19 12.07 4.56 -8.58
CA ASN A 19 12.54 5.91 -8.27
C ASN A 19 12.19 6.35 -6.83
N ILE A 20 11.36 5.59 -6.11
CA ILE A 20 10.98 5.89 -4.73
C ILE A 20 11.96 5.20 -3.78
N PRO A 21 12.45 5.89 -2.72
CA PRO A 21 13.31 5.27 -1.73
C PRO A 21 12.70 4.00 -1.13
N ALA A 22 13.49 2.92 -1.07
CA ALA A 22 13.03 1.62 -0.56
C ALA A 22 12.40 1.70 0.84
N ARG A 23 12.92 2.56 1.72
CA ARG A 23 12.34 2.80 3.06
C ARG A 23 10.88 3.28 2.98
N GLN A 24 10.56 4.17 2.06
CA GLN A 24 9.18 4.67 1.90
C GLN A 24 8.26 3.58 1.35
N LEU A 25 8.73 2.79 0.38
CA LEU A 25 7.98 1.64 -0.15
C LEU A 25 7.68 0.60 0.93
N ILE A 26 8.65 0.30 1.80
CA ILE A 26 8.45 -0.62 2.92
C ILE A 26 7.38 -0.11 3.89
N GLU A 27 7.45 1.18 4.25
CA GLU A 27 6.44 1.79 5.13
C GLU A 27 5.05 1.82 4.49
N PHE A 28 4.96 2.09 3.18
CA PHE A 28 3.71 1.99 2.42
C PHE A 28 3.11 0.58 2.47
N LEU A 29 3.93 -0.45 2.22
CA LEU A 29 3.48 -1.85 2.26
C LEU A 29 3.01 -2.27 3.66
N LYS A 30 3.67 -1.80 4.73
CA LYS A 30 3.23 -2.05 6.11
C LYS A 30 1.85 -1.46 6.38
N LEU A 31 1.54 -0.28 5.83
CA LEU A 31 0.22 0.34 5.98
C LEU A 31 -0.86 -0.38 5.15
N CYS A 32 -0.52 -0.90 3.97
CA CYS A 32 -1.46 -1.63 3.12
C CYS A 32 -1.78 -3.04 3.64
N ARG A 33 -0.82 -3.73 4.29
CA ARG A 33 -0.96 -5.13 4.70
C ARG A 33 -2.21 -5.39 5.58
N PRO A 34 -2.51 -4.61 6.65
CA PRO A 34 -3.71 -4.81 7.45
C PRO A 34 -5.00 -4.66 6.64
N LEU A 35 -5.07 -3.66 5.76
CA LEU A 35 -6.25 -3.38 4.93
C LEU A 35 -6.56 -4.52 3.96
N VAL A 36 -5.52 -5.08 3.34
CA VAL A 36 -5.66 -6.24 2.44
C VAL A 36 -6.11 -7.47 3.21
N SER A 37 -5.51 -7.73 4.38
CA SER A 37 -5.91 -8.86 5.23
C SER A 37 -7.37 -8.76 5.67
N GLU A 38 -7.83 -7.58 6.08
CA GLU A 38 -9.23 -7.34 6.47
C GLU A 38 -10.19 -7.52 5.29
N ALA A 39 -9.87 -6.96 4.12
CA ALA A 39 -10.68 -7.15 2.92
C ALA A 39 -10.82 -8.63 2.53
N ILE A 40 -9.75 -9.42 2.65
CA ILE A 40 -9.79 -10.88 2.41
C ILE A 40 -10.68 -11.57 3.45
N LEU A 41 -10.56 -11.21 4.73
CA LEU A 41 -11.40 -11.79 5.79
C LEU A 41 -12.88 -11.50 5.52
N ILE A 42 -13.24 -10.25 5.22
CA ILE A 42 -14.61 -9.84 4.89
C ILE A 42 -15.11 -10.62 3.67
N ALA A 43 -14.34 -10.67 2.58
CA ALA A 43 -14.73 -11.40 1.37
C ALA A 43 -14.95 -12.91 1.61
N ARG A 44 -14.24 -13.51 2.59
CA ARG A 44 -14.45 -14.90 3.00
C ARG A 44 -15.71 -15.08 3.84
N LEU A 45 -16.04 -14.13 4.71
CA LEU A 45 -17.21 -14.20 5.59
C LEU A 45 -18.52 -13.87 4.87
N SER A 46 -18.46 -13.15 3.74
CA SER A 46 -19.63 -12.79 2.92
C SER A 46 -19.97 -13.79 1.80
N ARG A 47 -19.25 -14.93 1.73
CA ARG A 47 -19.55 -16.06 0.84
C ARG A 47 -20.13 -17.22 1.64
#